data_AF-A0A524B300-F1
#
_entry.id   AF-A0A524B300-F1
#
_cell.length_a   1.000
_cell.length_b   1.000
_cell.length_c   1.000
_cell.angle_alpha   90.00
_cell.angle_beta   90.00
_cell.angle_gamma   90.00
#
_symmetry.space_group_name_H-M   'P 1'
#
loop_
_entity.id
_entity.type
_entity.pdbx_description
1 polymer ?
#
loop_
_entity_poly.entity_id
_entity_poly.type
_entity_poly.pdbx_seq_one_letter_code
_entity_poly.pdbx_strand_id
1 'polypeptide(L)'
;MTRRLFAIAGGVLLLTACSASPADYRKETEKYLESDSLADEAGYRFSEAVCEQPSSEKEGTQFSCSAIDNDGDEWEFIVEITGDREITVVDGQVTG
;
A
#
# COMPACT_ATOMS: atom_id res chain seq x y z
N MET A 1 4.80 10.88 22.65
CA MET A 1 5.15 9.90 21.61
C MET A 1 5.26 10.67 20.31
N THR A 2 6.48 10.92 19.86
CA THR A 2 6.74 11.72 18.65
C THR A 2 6.60 10.79 17.45
N ARG A 3 5.41 10.71 16.84
CA ARG A 3 5.18 9.99 15.57
C ARG A 3 6.17 10.53 14.54
N ARG A 4 7.15 9.72 14.14
CA ARG A 4 8.05 10.06 13.04
C ARG A 4 7.31 9.71 11.76
N LEU A 5 6.62 10.71 11.22
CA LEU A 5 5.99 10.64 9.89
C LEU A 5 7.13 10.65 8.87
N PHE A 6 7.42 9.51 8.26
CA PHE A 6 8.15 9.48 7.01
C PHE A 6 7.11 9.66 5.91
N ALA A 7 6.97 10.89 5.40
CA ALA A 7 6.16 11.15 4.22
C ALA A 7 6.85 10.46 3.02
N ILE A 8 6.50 9.21 2.77
CA ILE A 8 6.81 8.55 1.50
C ILE A 8 6.06 9.35 0.45
N ALA A 9 6.79 10.07 -0.41
CA ALA A 9 6.19 10.84 -1.48
C ALA A 9 5.43 9.86 -2.39
N GLY A 10 4.10 9.89 -2.32
CA GLY A 10 3.22 8.85 -2.86
C GLY A 10 3.51 8.50 -4.32
N GLY A 11 3.97 7.27 -4.54
CA GLY A 11 4.01 6.64 -5.85
C GLY A 11 2.58 6.28 -6.29
N VAL A 12 2.20 6.71 -7.49
CA VAL A 12 0.94 6.33 -8.14
C VAL A 12 1.17 5.02 -8.88
N LEU A 13 0.33 4.01 -8.63
CA LEU A 13 0.50 2.68 -9.22
C LEU A 13 -0.68 2.29 -10.05
N LEU A 14 -0.37 1.99 -11.31
CA LEU A 14 -1.30 1.39 -12.24
C LEU A 14 -1.26 -0.12 -12.01
N LEU A 15 -2.33 -0.69 -11.47
CA LEU A 15 -2.45 -2.13 -11.28
C LEU A 15 -2.56 -2.79 -12.66
N THR A 16 -1.44 -3.34 -13.17
CA THR A 16 -1.41 -3.99 -14.48
C THR A 16 -2.30 -5.23 -14.47
N ALA A 17 -3.46 -5.09 -15.10
CA ALA A 17 -4.54 -6.05 -15.14
C ALA A 17 -4.21 -7.34 -15.92
N CYS A 18 -3.54 -8.31 -15.30
CA CYS A 18 -3.64 -9.69 -15.76
C CYS A 18 -4.89 -10.35 -15.14
N SER A 19 -5.97 -10.34 -15.93
CA SER A 19 -7.28 -11.00 -15.75
C SER A 19 -8.44 -10.13 -15.22
N ALA A 20 -9.53 -10.19 -15.99
CA ALA A 20 -10.75 -9.43 -15.83
C ALA A 20 -11.62 -10.03 -14.70
N SER A 21 -11.45 -9.49 -13.50
CA SER A 21 -12.39 -9.53 -12.38
C SER A 21 -12.49 -8.11 -11.80
N PRO A 22 -13.52 -7.78 -10.99
CA PRO A 22 -13.53 -6.52 -10.23
C PRO A 22 -12.17 -6.34 -9.56
N ALA A 23 -11.62 -5.13 -9.57
CA ALA A 23 -10.29 -4.87 -9.04
C ALA A 23 -10.25 -5.27 -7.56
N ASP A 24 -9.54 -6.35 -7.23
CA ASP A 24 -9.30 -6.73 -5.83
C ASP A 24 -8.20 -5.80 -5.30
N TYR A 25 -8.55 -4.52 -5.11
CA TYR A 25 -7.64 -3.45 -4.68
C TYR A 25 -6.82 -3.85 -3.45
N ARG A 26 -7.44 -4.59 -2.53
CA ARG A 26 -6.77 -5.19 -1.37
C ARG A 26 -5.58 -6.05 -1.82
N LYS A 27 -5.83 -7.14 -2.56
CA LYS A 27 -4.77 -8.09 -2.94
C LYS A 27 -3.71 -7.47 -3.84
N GLU A 28 -4.11 -6.58 -4.72
CA GLU A 28 -3.17 -5.92 -5.61
C GLU A 28 -2.28 -4.93 -4.86
N THR A 29 -2.81 -4.26 -3.84
CA THR A 29 -2.03 -3.41 -2.93
C THR A 29 -1.09 -4.23 -2.06
N GLU A 30 -1.53 -5.36 -1.51
CA GLU A 30 -0.68 -6.30 -0.75
C GLU A 30 0.53 -6.73 -1.60
N LYS A 31 0.29 -7.17 -2.83
CA LYS A 31 1.37 -7.52 -3.77
C LYS A 31 2.30 -6.35 -4.10
N TYR A 32 1.74 -5.14 -4.21
CA TYR A 32 2.55 -3.97 -4.48
C TYR A 32 3.47 -3.64 -3.30
N LEU A 33 2.94 -3.68 -2.07
CA LEU A 33 3.73 -3.42 -0.86
C LEU A 33 4.90 -4.41 -0.75
N GLU A 34 4.69 -5.67 -1.13
CA GLU A 34 5.73 -6.70 -1.15
C GLU A 34 6.59 -6.71 -2.43
N SER A 35 6.41 -5.75 -3.34
CA SER A 35 7.12 -5.74 -4.63
C SER A 35 8.54 -5.21 -4.53
N ASP A 36 9.45 -5.78 -5.33
CA ASP A 36 10.81 -5.25 -5.49
C ASP A 36 10.79 -3.80 -6.00
N SER A 37 9.79 -3.41 -6.79
CA SER A 37 9.64 -2.04 -7.30
C SER A 37 9.47 -1.02 -6.17
N LEU A 38 8.59 -1.31 -5.20
CA LEU A 38 8.46 -0.45 -4.03
C LEU A 38 9.74 -0.50 -3.18
N ALA A 39 10.34 -1.68 -3.05
CA ALA A 39 11.54 -1.82 -2.25
C ALA A 39 12.72 -0.98 -2.77
N ASP A 40 12.89 -0.95 -4.09
CA ASP A 40 13.91 -0.14 -4.75
C ASP A 40 13.65 1.37 -4.61
N GLU A 41 12.37 1.79 -4.55
CA GLU A 41 11.96 3.20 -4.40
C GLU A 41 12.00 3.68 -2.94
N ALA A 42 11.46 2.90 -2.02
CA ALA A 42 11.35 3.24 -0.60
C ALA A 42 12.63 2.93 0.19
N GLY A 43 13.48 2.02 -0.30
CA GLY A 43 14.67 1.56 0.39
C GLY A 43 14.41 0.50 1.47
N TYR A 44 13.17 0.02 1.59
CA TYR A 44 12.72 -1.00 2.54
C TYR A 44 12.04 -2.14 1.79
N ARG A 45 12.37 -3.38 2.12
CA ARG A 45 11.57 -4.54 1.65
C ARG A 45 10.49 -4.82 2.67
N PHE A 46 9.24 -4.76 2.24
CA PHE A 46 8.10 -5.17 3.06
C PHE A 46 7.69 -6.60 2.77
N SER A 47 7.10 -7.25 3.77
CA SER A 47 6.59 -8.61 3.75
C SER A 47 5.37 -8.73 4.67
N GLU A 48 4.61 -9.81 4.52
CA GLU A 48 3.40 -10.05 5.32
C GLU A 48 2.39 -8.91 5.18
N ALA A 49 2.27 -8.35 3.96
CA ALA A 49 1.35 -7.27 3.70
C ALA A 49 -0.09 -7.77 3.83
N VAL A 50 -0.87 -7.11 4.68
CA VAL A 50 -2.29 -7.39 4.91
C VAL A 50 -3.06 -6.10 4.82
N CYS A 51 -4.01 -6.03 3.90
CA CYS A 51 -4.84 -4.86 3.70
C CYS A 51 -6.29 -5.12 4.15
N GLU A 52 -6.94 -4.10 4.71
CA GLU A 52 -8.37 -4.14 4.94
C GLU A 52 -9.12 -4.17 3.59
N GLN A 53 -10.34 -4.75 3.60
CA GLN A 53 -11.21 -4.66 2.43
C GLN A 53 -11.71 -3.21 2.30
N PRO A 54 -11.48 -2.54 1.16
CA PRO A 54 -12.02 -1.20 0.94
C PRO A 54 -13.54 -1.20 1.08
N SER A 55 -14.09 -0.13 1.68
CA SER A 55 -15.55 0.02 1.84
C SER A 55 -16.28 0.19 0.50
N SER A 56 -15.56 0.61 -0.55
CA SER A 56 -16.07 0.76 -1.91
C SER A 56 -14.92 0.72 -2.92
N GLU A 57 -15.23 0.53 -4.20
CA GLU A 57 -14.27 0.56 -5.31
C GLU A 57 -14.19 1.94 -5.99
N LYS A 58 -14.78 2.98 -5.38
CA LYS A 58 -14.81 4.34 -5.93
C LYS A 58 -13.52 5.08 -5.62
N GLU A 59 -13.12 5.96 -6.54
CA GLU A 59 -12.07 6.95 -6.33
C GLU A 59 -12.31 7.75 -5.03
N GLY A 60 -11.22 8.02 -4.30
CA GLY A 60 -11.23 8.64 -2.98
C GLY A 60 -11.55 7.68 -1.83
N THR A 61 -11.83 6.41 -2.10
CA THR A 61 -11.94 5.41 -1.03
C THR A 61 -10.56 5.11 -0.47
N GLN A 62 -10.40 5.22 0.84
CA GLN A 62 -9.19 4.86 1.55
C GLN A 62 -9.35 3.56 2.33
N PHE A 63 -8.27 2.82 2.48
CA PHE A 63 -8.18 1.62 3.29
C PHE A 63 -6.79 1.48 3.88
N SER A 64 -6.71 0.82 5.02
CA SER A 64 -5.44 0.61 5.74
C SER A 64 -4.79 -0.71 5.35
N CYS A 65 -3.46 -0.72 5.36
CA CYS A 65 -2.65 -1.92 5.23
C CYS A 65 -1.58 -1.97 6.32
N SER A 66 -1.17 -3.16 6.72
CA SER A 66 -0.01 -3.39 7.56
C SER A 66 1.02 -4.25 6.84
N ALA A 67 2.31 -4.05 7.10
CA ALA A 67 3.38 -4.93 6.64
C ALA A 67 4.57 -4.90 7.61
N ILE A 68 5.51 -5.83 7.45
CA ILE A 68 6.75 -5.90 8.23
C ILE A 68 7.92 -5.62 7.29
N ASP A 69 8.81 -4.71 7.67
CA ASP A 69 10.01 -4.42 6.86
C ASP A 69 11.15 -5.43 7.10
N ASN A 70 12.24 -5.30 6.34
CA ASN A 70 13.40 -6.18 6.43
C ASN A 70 14.20 -6.04 7.74
N ASP A 71 13.92 -5.04 8.55
CA ASP A 71 14.52 -4.84 9.88
C ASP A 71 13.63 -5.42 11.00
N GLY A 72 12.42 -5.85 10.64
CA GLY A 72 11.43 -6.46 11.53
C GLY A 72 10.47 -5.45 12.16
N ASP A 73 10.51 -4.18 11.73
CA ASP A 73 9.61 -3.15 12.23
C ASP A 73 8.22 -3.30 11.57
N GLU A 74 7.17 -3.12 12.36
CA GLU A 74 5.79 -3.12 11.85
C GLU A 74 5.43 -1.74 11.27
N TRP A 75 4.81 -1.74 10.08
CA TRP A 75 4.36 -0.56 9.37
C TRP A 75 2.86 -0.56 9.15
N GLU A 76 2.26 0.62 9.22
CA GLU A 76 0.89 0.91 8.81
C GLU A 76 0.91 1.87 7.62
N PHE A 77 0.16 1.53 6.58
CA PHE A 77 -0.01 2.32 5.36
C PHE A 77 -1.48 2.72 5.19
N ILE A 78 -1.69 3.93 4.68
CA ILE A 78 -2.99 4.36 4.19
C ILE A 78 -2.93 4.43 2.68
N VAL A 79 -3.87 3.75 2.02
CA VAL A 79 -3.92 3.64 0.56
C VAL A 79 -5.24 4.20 0.06
N GLU A 80 -5.17 5.02 -0.99
CA GLU A 80 -6.32 5.63 -1.65
C GLU A 80 -6.50 5.04 -3.05
N ILE A 81 -7.74 4.71 -3.42
CA ILE A 81 -8.11 4.43 -4.81
C ILE A 81 -8.17 5.76 -5.56
N THR A 82 -7.31 5.96 -6.55
CA THR A 82 -7.22 7.22 -7.32
C THR A 82 -7.77 7.12 -8.73
N GLY A 83 -8.07 5.92 -9.21
CA GLY A 83 -8.61 5.68 -10.54
C GLY A 83 -9.14 4.26 -10.72
N ASP A 84 -9.65 3.96 -11.92
CA ASP A 84 -9.99 2.59 -12.30
C ASP A 84 -8.72 1.72 -12.26
N ARG A 85 -8.64 0.85 -11.25
CA ARG A 85 -7.48 -0.01 -10.99
C ARG A 85 -6.20 0.77 -10.70
N GLU A 86 -6.32 1.97 -10.12
CA GLU A 86 -5.20 2.80 -9.70
C GLU A 86 -5.27 3.07 -8.20
N ILE A 87 -4.12 2.93 -7.53
CA ILE A 87 -3.99 3.20 -6.09
C ILE A 87 -2.76 4.07 -5.83
N THR A 88 -2.82 4.81 -4.74
CA THR A 88 -1.71 5.62 -4.22
C THR A 88 -1.54 5.37 -2.73
N VAL A 89 -0.31 5.10 -2.30
CA VAL A 89 0.03 5.10 -0.87
C VAL A 89 0.15 6.55 -0.42
N VAL A 90 -0.76 7.01 0.45
CA VAL A 90 -0.83 8.41 0.90
C VAL A 90 -0.17 8.64 2.26
N ASP A 91 0.00 7.58 3.06
CA ASP A 91 0.74 7.60 4.32
C ASP A 91 1.40 6.25 4.57
N GLY A 92 2.55 6.27 5.27
CA GLY A 92 3.29 5.09 5.69
C GLY A 92 4.08 5.40 6.95
N GLN A 93 3.83 4.67 8.03
CA GLN A 93 4.46 4.93 9.34
C GLN A 93 4.77 3.64 10.10
N VAL A 94 5.90 3.63 10.81
CA VAL A 94 6.24 2.56 11.77
C VAL A 94 5.30 2.63 12.98
N THR A 95 4.75 1.50 13.39
CA THR A 95 3.78 1.39 14.49
C THR A 95 4.37 0.86 15.80
N GLY A 96 5.51 0.19 15.80
CA GLY A 96 6.12 -0.36 17.02
C GLY A 96 7.45 -1.04 16.80
#